data_AF-A0A7X8MHK4-F1
#
_entry.id   AF-A0A7X8MHK4-F1
#
_cell.length_a   1.000
_cell.length_b   1.000
_cell.length_c   1.000
_cell.angle_alpha   90.00
_cell.angle_beta   90.00
_cell.angle_gamma   90.00
#
_symmetry.space_group_name_H-M   'P 1'
#
loop_
_entity.id
_entity.type
_entity.pdbx_description
1 polymer ?
#
loop_
_entity_poly.entity_id
_entity_poly.type
_entity_poly.pdbx_seq_one_letter_code
_entity_poly.pdbx_strand_id
1 'polypeptide(L)'
;MPVINLKDLVDVTIEEVSKKYSINSEQIKVKEIGLRPGEKHYEELMTCEESKNAIELDRMFVIPSLYSNKFSGEYEGAPLAKVQNYSSHGQIPLTKQELKELILKEEII
;
A
#
# COMPACT_ATOMS: atom_id res chain seq x y z
N MET A 1 5.36 -2.02 1.94
CA MET A 1 4.31 -1.09 2.39
C MET A 1 3.08 -1.92 2.73
N PRO A 2 2.34 -1.62 3.81
CA PRO A 2 1.11 -2.35 4.11
C PRO A 2 0.04 -2.05 3.06
N VAL A 3 -0.75 -3.05 2.70
CA VAL A 3 -1.89 -2.91 1.78
C VAL A 3 -3.14 -2.57 2.57
N ILE A 4 -3.98 -1.69 2.04
CA ILE A 4 -5.21 -1.24 2.68
C ILE A 4 -6.40 -1.55 1.77
N ASN A 5 -7.48 -2.09 2.35
CA ASN A 5 -8.75 -2.21 1.66
C ASN A 5 -9.52 -0.88 1.76
N LEU A 6 -9.99 -0.35 0.63
CA LEU A 6 -10.74 0.90 0.59
C LEU A 6 -12.03 0.85 1.41
N LYS A 7 -12.71 -0.29 1.45
CA LYS A 7 -13.92 -0.46 2.25
C LYS A 7 -13.62 -0.32 3.75
N ASP A 8 -12.57 -0.98 4.22
CA ASP A 8 -12.17 -0.91 5.62
C ASP A 8 -11.74 0.51 6.00
N LEU A 9 -11.06 1.22 5.09
CA LEU A 9 -10.72 2.62 5.27
C LEU A 9 -11.97 3.50 5.43
N VAL A 10 -12.98 3.32 4.58
CA VAL A 10 -14.26 4.05 4.70
C VAL A 10 -14.94 3.74 6.04
N ASP A 11 -15.03 2.47 6.41
CA ASP A 11 -15.69 2.04 7.64
C ASP A 11 -14.98 2.61 8.89
N VAL A 12 -13.64 2.55 8.94
CA VAL A 12 -12.84 3.13 10.04
C VAL A 12 -12.97 4.64 10.09
N THR A 13 -12.96 5.31 8.93
CA THR A 13 -13.10 6.77 8.86
C THR A 13 -14.45 7.21 9.42
N ILE A 14 -15.54 6.57 8.97
CA ILE A 14 -16.90 6.86 9.49
C ILE A 14 -16.93 6.66 10.99
N GLU A 15 -16.43 5.52 11.48
CA GLU A 15 -16.46 5.16 12.89
C GLU A 15 -15.70 6.17 13.78
N GLU A 16 -14.45 6.50 13.42
CA GLU A 16 -13.60 7.34 14.26
C GLU A 16 -13.96 8.83 14.17
N VAL A 17 -14.32 9.33 12.99
CA VAL A 17 -14.81 10.71 12.83
C VAL A 17 -16.15 10.89 13.55
N SER A 18 -17.06 9.94 13.46
CA SER A 18 -18.34 9.99 14.19
C SER A 18 -18.13 10.07 15.69
N LYS A 19 -17.21 9.26 16.25
CA LYS A 19 -16.87 9.30 17.67
C LYS A 19 -16.27 10.65 18.06
N LYS A 20 -15.30 11.15 17.28
CA LYS A 20 -14.60 12.41 17.58
C LYS A 20 -15.55 13.61 17.62
N TYR A 21 -16.52 13.67 16.72
CA TYR A 21 -17.44 14.81 16.59
C TYR A 21 -18.85 14.54 17.12
N SER A 22 -19.07 13.42 17.81
CA SER A 22 -20.40 13.02 18.34
C SER A 22 -21.50 13.00 17.26
N ILE A 23 -21.17 12.53 16.06
CA ILE A 23 -22.10 12.38 14.94
C ILE A 23 -22.67 10.97 14.97
N ASN A 24 -23.99 10.82 14.82
CA ASN A 24 -24.60 9.50 14.67
C ASN A 24 -24.16 8.85 13.35
N SER A 25 -23.34 7.81 13.43
CA SER A 25 -22.83 7.07 12.27
C SER A 25 -23.94 6.44 11.42
N GLU A 26 -25.09 6.10 12.01
CA GLU A 26 -26.23 5.53 11.28
C GLU A 26 -26.88 6.51 10.31
N GLN A 27 -26.67 7.82 10.51
CA GLN A 27 -27.18 8.86 9.62
C GLN A 27 -26.25 9.12 8.43
N ILE A 28 -25.02 8.60 8.47
CA ILE A 28 -24.02 8.78 7.41
C ILE A 28 -24.33 7.82 6.27
N LYS A 29 -24.55 8.37 5.07
CA LYS A 29 -24.85 7.59 3.86
C LYS A 29 -23.59 7.43 3.02
N VAL A 30 -23.23 6.18 2.73
CA VAL A 30 -22.22 5.86 1.71
C VAL A 30 -22.88 5.81 0.34
N LYS A 31 -22.38 6.62 -0.59
CA LYS A 31 -22.86 6.66 -1.97
C LYS A 31 -21.79 6.09 -2.90
N GLU A 32 -22.13 5.03 -3.63
CA GLU A 32 -21.29 4.50 -4.69
C GLU A 32 -21.36 5.40 -5.93
N ILE A 33 -20.23 5.97 -6.32
CA ILE A 33 -20.10 6.84 -7.51
C ILE A 33 -19.54 6.11 -8.73
N GLY A 34 -19.15 4.84 -8.56
CA GLY A 34 -18.47 4.05 -9.58
C GLY A 34 -16.99 4.41 -9.74
N LEU A 35 -16.33 3.73 -10.68
CA LEU A 35 -14.93 3.95 -11.01
C LEU A 35 -14.78 5.24 -11.82
N ARG A 36 -13.82 6.09 -11.45
CA ARG A 36 -13.51 7.30 -12.23
C ARG A 36 -12.62 6.93 -13.43
N PRO A 37 -12.70 7.65 -14.55
CA PRO A 37 -11.87 7.37 -15.72
C PRO A 37 -10.37 7.40 -15.37
N GLY A 38 -9.66 6.31 -15.71
CA GLY A 38 -8.21 6.18 -15.48
C GLY A 38 -7.81 5.58 -14.12
N GLU A 39 -8.76 5.28 -13.23
CA GLU A 39 -8.45 4.59 -11.98
C GLU A 39 -8.15 3.11 -12.18
N LYS A 40 -7.19 2.59 -11.43
CA LYS A 40 -6.91 1.14 -11.32
C LYS A 40 -7.56 0.55 -10.08
N HIS A 41 -7.90 -0.74 -10.13
CA HIS A 41 -8.44 -1.48 -8.98
C HIS A 41 -7.39 -1.85 -7.92
N TYR A 42 -6.12 -1.89 -8.31
CA TYR A 42 -4.98 -2.20 -7.47
C TYR A 42 -3.75 -1.50 -8.02
N GLU A 43 -2.75 -1.35 -7.17
CA GLU A 43 -1.49 -0.71 -7.55
C GLU A 43 -0.33 -1.71 -7.53
N GLU A 44 0.74 -1.33 -8.20
CA GLU A 44 1.96 -2.11 -8.36
C GLU A 44 3.14 -1.30 -7.86
N LEU A 45 3.96 -1.89 -7.00
CA LEU A 45 5.19 -1.29 -6.52
C LEU A 45 6.29 -1.35 -7.60
N MET A 46 6.36 -2.48 -8.31
CA MET A 46 7.24 -2.69 -9.45
C MET A 46 6.72 -3.84 -10.31
N THR A 47 7.07 -3.83 -11.58
CA THR A 47 6.74 -4.87 -12.55
C THR A 47 7.55 -6.14 -12.30
N CYS A 48 7.07 -7.27 -12.86
CA CYS A 48 7.81 -8.53 -12.84
C CYS A 48 9.18 -8.42 -13.52
N GLU A 49 9.32 -7.57 -14.55
CA GLU A 49 10.60 -7.38 -15.24
C GLU A 49 11.61 -6.61 -14.40
N GLU A 50 11.17 -5.56 -13.71
CA GLU A 50 12.00 -4.83 -12.75
C GLU A 50 12.46 -5.73 -11.60
N SER A 51 11.56 -6.60 -11.09
CA SER A 51 11.88 -7.51 -9.99
C SER A 51 13.05 -8.46 -10.28
N LYS A 52 13.33 -8.77 -11.55
CA LYS A 52 14.46 -9.64 -11.95
C LYS A 52 15.83 -9.04 -11.63
N ASN A 53 15.91 -7.71 -11.55
CA ASN A 53 17.15 -7.00 -11.28
C ASN A 53 17.08 -6.18 -9.99
N ALA A 54 15.95 -6.23 -9.28
CA ALA A 54 15.77 -5.47 -8.06
C ALA A 54 16.57 -6.09 -6.90
N ILE A 55 17.15 -5.23 -6.09
CA ILE A 55 17.83 -5.58 -4.84
C ILE A 55 16.85 -5.34 -3.70
N GLU A 56 16.80 -6.29 -2.74
CA GLU A 56 15.95 -6.20 -1.56
C GLU A 56 16.80 -5.80 -0.34
N LEU A 57 16.42 -4.70 0.29
CA LEU A 57 16.96 -4.23 1.56
C LEU A 57 15.88 -4.40 2.64
N ASP A 58 16.25 -4.30 3.91
CA ASP A 58 15.34 -4.54 5.05
C ASP A 58 13.98 -3.82 4.97
N ARG A 59 13.94 -2.62 4.38
CA ARG A 59 12.73 -1.79 4.29
C ARG A 59 12.51 -1.16 2.91
N MET A 60 13.23 -1.60 1.89
CA MET A 60 13.24 -0.93 0.58
C MET A 60 13.64 -1.89 -0.54
N PHE A 61 13.19 -1.59 -1.75
CA PHE A 61 13.73 -2.19 -2.97
C PHE A 61 14.50 -1.15 -3.77
N VAL A 62 15.61 -1.57 -4.38
CA VAL A 62 16.40 -0.75 -5.28
C VAL A 62 16.34 -1.37 -6.67
N ILE A 63 15.84 -0.61 -7.65
CA ILE A 63 15.80 -1.02 -9.06
C ILE A 63 16.96 -0.32 -9.78
N PRO A 64 18.07 -1.01 -10.06
CA PRO A 64 19.23 -0.39 -10.71
C PRO A 64 18.92 -0.03 -12.16
N SER A 65 19.68 0.93 -12.69
CA SER A 65 19.60 1.29 -14.12
C SER A 65 19.97 0.09 -14.99
N LEU A 66 19.18 -0.13 -16.05
CA LEU A 66 19.44 -1.17 -17.04
C LEU A 66 20.80 -1.02 -17.75
N TYR A 67 21.38 0.19 -17.72
CA TYR A 67 22.61 0.55 -18.43
C TYR A 67 23.84 0.61 -17.52
N SER A 68 23.69 0.42 -16.20
CA SER A 68 24.81 0.40 -15.25
C SER A 68 25.31 -1.01 -14.98
N ASN A 69 26.61 -1.18 -14.73
CA ASN A 69 27.18 -2.48 -14.32
C ASN A 69 26.51 -2.93 -13.02
N LYS A 70 25.73 -4.01 -13.12
CA LYS A 70 24.52 -4.20 -12.31
C LYS A 70 24.72 -4.38 -10.81
N PHE A 71 25.93 -4.61 -10.31
CA PHE A 71 26.14 -4.98 -8.90
C PHE A 71 27.49 -4.54 -8.32
N SER A 72 28.16 -3.56 -8.94
CA SER A 72 29.44 -3.06 -8.45
C SER A 72 29.25 -1.82 -7.56
N GLY A 73 29.78 -1.83 -6.34
CA GLY A 73 29.75 -0.70 -5.42
C GLY A 73 28.85 -0.94 -4.20
N GLU A 74 27.99 0.03 -3.88
CA GLU A 74 27.25 0.10 -2.60
C GLU A 74 26.31 -1.09 -2.31
N TYR A 75 25.92 -1.85 -3.34
CA TYR A 75 24.99 -2.98 -3.22
C TYR A 75 25.65 -4.33 -3.53
N GLU A 76 26.99 -4.39 -3.53
CA GLU A 76 27.72 -5.62 -3.76
C GLU A 76 27.38 -6.65 -2.66
N GLY A 77 26.91 -7.84 -3.08
CA GLY A 77 26.50 -8.91 -2.17
C GLY A 77 25.11 -8.76 -1.54
N ALA A 78 24.36 -7.71 -1.86
CA ALA A 78 22.98 -7.56 -1.42
C ALA A 78 22.06 -8.62 -2.06
N PRO A 79 21.03 -9.12 -1.33
CA PRO A 79 20.14 -10.14 -1.87
C PRO A 79 19.26 -9.58 -2.98
N LEU A 80 19.03 -10.39 -4.01
CA LEU A 80 18.06 -10.06 -5.05
C LEU A 80 16.65 -10.24 -4.53
N ALA A 81 15.75 -9.36 -4.98
CA ALA A 81 14.33 -9.49 -4.72
C ALA A 81 13.79 -10.77 -5.38
N LYS A 82 12.72 -11.33 -4.81
CA LYS A 82 12.00 -12.44 -5.44
C LYS A 82 11.40 -11.99 -6.77
N VAL A 83 11.54 -12.82 -7.81
CA VAL A 83 10.94 -12.56 -9.13
C VAL A 83 9.43 -12.77 -9.07
N GLN A 84 8.68 -11.67 -9.06
CA GLN A 84 7.22 -11.66 -9.04
C GLN A 84 6.70 -10.26 -9.38
N ASN A 85 5.39 -10.15 -9.64
CA ASN A 85 4.73 -8.85 -9.70
C ASN A 85 4.39 -8.38 -8.29
N TYR A 86 4.92 -7.23 -7.86
CA TYR A 86 4.68 -6.69 -6.52
C TYR A 86 3.42 -5.82 -6.55
N SER A 87 2.25 -6.45 -6.49
CA SER A 87 0.94 -5.77 -6.53
C SER A 87 0.22 -5.81 -5.20
N SER A 88 -0.57 -4.77 -4.91
CA SER A 88 -1.49 -4.77 -3.76
C SER A 88 -2.57 -5.84 -3.83
N HIS A 89 -2.91 -6.33 -5.03
CA HIS A 89 -3.90 -7.39 -5.21
C HIS A 89 -3.43 -8.75 -4.67
N GLY A 90 -2.13 -9.02 -4.71
CA GLY A 90 -1.53 -10.30 -4.31
C GLY A 90 -1.10 -10.37 -2.85
N GLN A 91 -1.34 -9.32 -2.06
CA GLN A 91 -0.93 -9.26 -0.65
C GLN A 91 -2.14 -9.23 0.28
N ILE A 92 -1.92 -9.70 1.50
CA ILE A 92 -2.92 -9.67 2.57
C ILE A 92 -3.03 -8.20 3.04
N PRO A 93 -4.22 -7.58 2.93
CA PRO A 93 -4.43 -6.23 3.45
C PRO A 93 -4.36 -6.22 4.98
N LEU A 94 -4.07 -5.06 5.57
CA LEU A 94 -4.25 -4.83 6.99
C LEU A 94 -5.68 -5.15 7.39
N THR A 95 -5.82 -5.72 8.59
CA THR A 95 -7.13 -5.86 9.23
C THR A 95 -7.70 -4.47 9.57
N LYS A 96 -9.02 -4.40 9.72
CA LYS A 96 -9.70 -3.16 10.15
C LYS A 96 -9.10 -2.57 11.44
N GLN A 97 -8.69 -3.43 12.37
CA GLN A 97 -8.07 -3.01 13.63
C GLN A 97 -6.67 -2.41 13.41
N GLU A 98 -5.79 -3.09 12.66
CA GLU A 98 -4.45 -2.59 12.36
C GLU A 98 -4.51 -1.26 11.58
N LEU A 99 -5.47 -1.12 10.67
CA LEU A 99 -5.70 0.11 9.93
C LEU A 99 -6.13 1.26 10.85
N LYS A 100 -7.04 0.98 11.79
CA LYS A 100 -7.45 1.97 12.80
C LYS A 100 -6.27 2.41 13.67
N GLU A 101 -5.48 1.47 14.16
CA GLU A 101 -4.28 1.77 14.95
C GLU A 101 -3.29 2.64 14.17
N LEU A 102 -3.09 2.34 12.87
CA LEU A 102 -2.26 3.14 11.98
C LEU A 102 -2.78 4.59 11.86
N ILE A 103 -4.07 4.78 11.57
CA ILE A 103 -4.67 6.10 11.39
C ILE A 103 -4.57 6.96 12.65
N LEU A 104 -4.84 6.37 13.82
CA LEU A 104 -4.76 7.06 15.11
C LEU A 104 -3.32 7.40 15.48
N LYS A 105 -2.37 6.50 15.21
CA LYS A 105 -0.94 6.71 15.47
C LYS A 105 -0.38 7.87 14.65
N GLU A 106 -0.82 8.02 13.41
CA GLU A 106 -0.36 9.08 12.49
C GLU A 106 -1.16 10.40 12.65
N GLU A 107 -2.05 10.50 13.64
CA GLU A 107 -2.84 11.71 13.97
C GLU A 107 -3.65 12.28 12.78
N ILE A 108 -4.10 11.41 11.87
CA ILE A 108 -4.84 11.82 10.65
C ILE A 108 -6.30 12.18 10.98
N ILE A 109 -6.87 11.60 12.05
CA ILE A 109 -8.27 11.79 12.46
C ILE A 109 -8.42 12.52 13.77
#